data_AF-A0AAU9NNH6-F1
#
_entry.id   AF-A0AAU9NNH6-F1
#
_cell.length_a   1.000
_cell.length_b   1.000
_cell.length_c   1.000
_cell.angle_alpha   90.00
_cell.angle_beta   90.00
_cell.angle_gamma   90.00
#
_symmetry.space_group_name_H-M   'P 1'
#
loop_
_entity.id
_entity.type
_entity.pdbx_description
1 polymer ?
#
loop_
_entity_poly.entity_id
_entity_poly.type
_entity_poly.pdbx_seq_one_letter_code
_entity_poly.pdbx_strand_id
1 'polypeptide(L)'
;MTSNAATTPSVESTATDIHKQNSDDVGWEYGFIPDKSNLDRLKCKFCGKVFGGGITRMKEHISHVKGNVSSCPSSTKDDQLKCRNSIKEGKLK
;
A
#
# COMPACT_ATOMS: atom_id res chain seq x y z
N MET A 1 -21.92 37.58 32.22
CA MET A 1 -21.64 36.15 32.49
C MET A 1 -20.48 35.76 31.59
N THR A 2 -19.49 35.10 32.19
CA THR A 2 -18.11 34.98 31.76
C THR A 2 -17.91 34.01 30.58
N SER A 3 -16.83 34.24 29.83
CA SER A 3 -15.90 33.24 29.26
C SER A 3 -15.95 32.93 27.75
N ASN A 4 -14.87 33.36 27.08
CA ASN A 4 -14.19 32.69 25.97
C ASN A 4 -13.92 31.20 26.25
N ALA A 5 -13.87 30.38 25.20
CA ALA A 5 -12.78 29.43 24.96
C ALA A 5 -12.92 28.78 23.56
N ALA A 6 -11.82 28.79 22.81
CA ALA A 6 -11.65 28.07 21.55
C ALA A 6 -11.75 26.55 21.76
N THR A 7 -12.35 25.81 20.82
CA THR A 7 -11.93 24.43 20.51
C THR A 7 -12.42 24.05 19.11
N THR A 8 -11.52 24.14 18.12
CA THR A 8 -11.44 23.15 17.04
C THR A 8 -10.96 21.82 17.67
N PRO A 9 -11.54 20.69 17.27
CA PRO A 9 -10.86 19.86 16.28
C PRO A 9 -11.86 19.42 15.20
N SER A 10 -11.55 19.69 13.94
CA SER A 10 -10.99 18.66 13.06
C SER A 10 -11.73 17.34 13.21
N VAL A 11 -12.73 17.16 12.35
CA VAL A 11 -12.98 15.92 11.61
C VAL A 11 -12.29 14.69 12.21
N GLU A 12 -12.78 14.24 13.36
CA GLU A 12 -12.41 12.93 13.88
C GLU A 12 -13.23 11.92 13.06
N SER A 13 -12.78 11.72 11.82
CA SER A 13 -13.11 10.56 11.02
C SER A 13 -12.48 9.37 11.74
N THR A 14 -13.27 8.87 12.68
CA THR A 14 -13.38 7.48 13.09
C THR A 14 -12.45 6.57 12.31
N ALA A 15 -11.51 6.02 13.05
CA ALA A 15 -10.47 5.12 12.62
C ALA A 15 -11.01 3.74 12.18
N THR A 16 -12.00 3.66 11.28
CA THR A 16 -12.48 2.41 10.67
C THR A 16 -13.27 2.78 9.42
N ASP A 17 -12.58 3.14 8.34
CA ASP A 17 -13.08 2.94 6.98
C ASP A 17 -11.98 3.33 5.97
N ILE A 18 -11.00 2.44 5.81
CA ILE A 18 -10.37 2.27 4.49
C ILE A 18 -11.41 1.54 3.64
N HIS A 19 -12.55 2.18 3.38
CA HIS A 19 -13.67 1.52 2.73
C HIS A 19 -13.36 1.43 1.25
N LYS A 20 -13.45 0.19 0.75
CA LYS A 20 -13.31 -0.21 -0.65
C LYS A 20 -11.88 -0.51 -1.13
N GLN A 21 -11.10 -1.23 -0.33
CA GLN A 21 -10.19 -2.26 -0.87
C GLN A 21 -10.99 -3.41 -1.53
N ASN A 22 -11.82 -3.09 -2.52
CA ASN A 22 -12.52 -4.05 -3.40
C ASN A 22 -11.56 -4.71 -4.42
N SER A 23 -10.26 -4.46 -4.30
CA SER A 23 -9.30 -5.11 -5.16
C SER A 23 -8.87 -6.39 -4.45
N ASP A 24 -9.31 -7.55 -4.95
CA ASP A 24 -8.72 -8.89 -4.71
C ASP A 24 -7.26 -8.94 -5.22
N ASP A 25 -6.54 -7.87 -4.97
CA ASP A 25 -5.24 -7.58 -5.49
C ASP A 25 -4.22 -8.06 -4.47
N VAL A 26 -3.55 -9.12 -4.86
CA VAL A 26 -2.49 -9.78 -4.09
C VAL A 26 -1.43 -8.81 -3.56
N GLY A 27 -1.23 -7.64 -4.19
CA GLY A 27 -0.25 -6.66 -3.72
C GLY A 27 -0.52 -6.16 -2.31
N TRP A 28 -1.78 -6.09 -1.87
CA TRP A 28 -2.16 -5.64 -0.52
C TRP A 28 -1.88 -6.69 0.57
N GLU A 29 -1.71 -7.96 0.18
CA GLU A 29 -1.26 -8.99 1.13
C GLU A 29 0.18 -8.72 1.59
N TYR A 30 0.97 -8.07 0.75
CA TYR A 30 2.40 -7.88 0.97
C TYR A 30 2.81 -6.44 1.32
N GLY A 31 1.90 -5.49 1.11
CA GLY A 31 2.10 -4.08 1.39
C GLY A 31 1.03 -3.51 2.30
N PHE A 32 1.35 -2.47 3.06
CA PHE A 32 0.36 -1.70 3.81
C PHE A 32 0.73 -0.21 3.78
N ILE A 33 -0.27 0.65 3.95
CA ILE A 33 -0.03 2.09 4.09
C ILE A 33 0.34 2.36 5.56
N PRO A 34 1.57 2.82 5.86
CA PRO A 34 2.00 3.06 7.23
C PRO A 34 1.41 4.35 7.81
N ASP A 35 1.00 5.28 6.95
CA ASP A 35 0.51 6.60 7.34
C ASP A 35 -0.81 6.91 6.64
N LYS A 36 -1.88 7.02 7.43
CA LYS A 36 -3.23 7.31 6.93
C LYS A 36 -3.37 8.71 6.32
N SER A 37 -2.46 9.63 6.64
CA SER A 37 -2.41 10.96 6.01
C SER A 37 -1.78 10.92 4.62
N ASN A 38 -0.99 9.89 4.32
CA ASN A 38 -0.23 9.73 3.08
C ASN A 38 -0.53 8.38 2.41
N LEU A 39 -1.71 8.28 1.79
CA LEU A 39 -2.19 7.06 1.12
C LEU A 39 -1.34 6.62 -0.09
N ASP A 40 -0.50 7.51 -0.62
CA ASP A 40 0.41 7.18 -1.72
C ASP A 40 1.60 6.30 -1.29
N ARG A 41 1.92 6.32 0.01
CA ARG A 41 3.09 5.60 0.54
C ARG A 41 2.69 4.20 0.99
N LEU A 42 3.27 3.19 0.36
CA LEU A 42 3.15 1.80 0.76
C LEU A 42 4.46 1.28 1.35
N LYS A 43 4.36 0.57 2.47
CA LYS A 43 5.46 -0.14 3.13
C LYS A 43 5.35 -1.64 2.86
N CYS A 44 6.45 -2.24 2.42
CA CYS A 44 6.55 -3.68 2.23
C CYS A 44 6.65 -4.39 3.58
N LYS A 45 5.88 -5.46 3.77
CA LYS A 45 5.89 -6.27 5.01
C LYS A 45 7.17 -7.11 5.14
N PHE A 46 7.80 -7.49 4.03
CA PHE A 46 8.98 -8.35 4.04
C PHE A 46 10.28 -7.60 4.36
N CYS A 47 10.58 -6.55 3.59
CA CYS A 47 11.84 -5.82 3.72
C CYS A 47 11.69 -4.46 4.41
N GLY A 48 10.46 -4.05 4.77
CA GLY A 48 10.19 -2.77 5.43
C GLY A 48 10.37 -1.54 4.53
N LYS A 49 10.71 -1.71 3.26
CA LYS A 49 10.94 -0.60 2.32
C LYS A 49 9.64 0.13 2.01
N VAL A 50 9.71 1.46 1.93
CA VAL A 50 8.56 2.31 1.60
C VAL A 50 8.69 2.80 0.17
N PHE A 51 7.61 2.66 -0.60
CA PHE A 51 7.48 3.11 -1.98
C PHE A 51 6.34 4.12 -2.08
N GLY A 52 6.50 5.16 -2.90
CA GLY A 52 5.38 6.00 -3.34
C GLY A 52 4.83 5.48 -4.68
N GLY A 53 3.63 5.86 -5.08
CA GLY A 53 3.02 5.48 -6.36
C GLY A 53 2.17 4.20 -6.34
N GLY A 54 1.61 3.84 -5.18
CA GLY A 54 0.57 2.82 -5.08
C GLY A 54 1.01 1.35 -5.22
N ILE A 55 0.02 0.47 -5.36
CA ILE A 55 0.18 -0.99 -5.24
C ILE A 55 0.97 -1.63 -6.41
N THR A 56 0.96 -1.01 -7.58
CA THR A 56 1.67 -1.50 -8.77
C THR A 56 3.17 -1.66 -8.49
N ARG A 57 3.79 -0.65 -7.88
CA ARG A 57 5.22 -0.71 -7.52
C ARG A 57 5.50 -1.74 -6.43
N MET A 58 4.55 -2.00 -5.53
CA MET A 58 4.65 -3.07 -4.55
C MET A 58 4.72 -4.44 -5.24
N LYS A 59 3.82 -4.70 -6.20
CA LYS A 59 3.87 -5.94 -6.97
C LYS A 59 5.17 -6.09 -7.73
N GLU A 60 5.65 -5.03 -8.39
CA GLU A 60 6.93 -5.05 -9.13
C GLU A 60 8.11 -5.37 -8.20
N HIS A 61 8.15 -4.73 -7.03
CA HIS A 61 9.14 -4.99 -5.99
C HIS A 61 9.17 -6.47 -5.55
N ILE A 62 8.00 -7.07 -5.29
CA ILE A 62 7.90 -8.45 -4.80
C ILE A 62 8.17 -9.46 -5.89
N SER A 63 7.64 -9.24 -7.10
CA SER A 63 7.78 -10.12 -8.27
C SER A 63 9.16 -10.08 -8.93
N HIS A 64 10.05 -9.21 -8.47
CA HIS A 64 11.38 -8.96 -9.05
C HIS A 64 11.29 -8.66 -10.54
N VAL A 65 10.17 -8.08 -10.99
CA VAL A 65 10.02 -7.64 -12.37
C VAL A 65 10.98 -6.47 -12.58
N LYS A 66 11.88 -6.64 -13.55
CA LYS A 66 12.86 -5.62 -13.92
C LYS A 66 12.11 -4.36 -14.36
N GLY A 67 12.33 -3.25 -13.67
CA GLY A 67 11.58 -2.02 -13.89
C GLY A 67 12.04 -0.88 -12.98
N ASN A 68 11.06 -0.11 -12.49
CA ASN A 68 11.28 1.18 -11.83
C ASN A 68 11.52 1.08 -10.32
N VAL A 69 11.50 -0.14 -9.77
CA VAL A 69 11.57 -0.40 -8.32
C VAL A 69 12.62 -1.47 -8.05
N SER A 70 13.37 -1.32 -6.97
CA SER A 70 14.31 -2.35 -6.51
C SER A 70 13.58 -3.64 -6.17
N SER A 71 14.19 -4.80 -6.41
CA SER A 71 13.64 -6.09 -5.99
C SER A 71 13.62 -6.27 -4.47
N CYS A 72 12.67 -7.06 -3.95
CA CYS A 72 12.60 -7.40 -2.54
C CYS A 72 13.66 -8.45 -2.16
N PRO A 73 14.60 -8.15 -1.25
CA PRO A 73 15.60 -9.14 -0.83
C PRO A 73 15.00 -10.30 -0.04
N SER A 74 13.79 -10.12 0.50
CA SER A 74 13.15 -11.05 1.44
C SER A 74 11.90 -11.73 0.87
N SER A 75 11.52 -11.48 -0.39
CA SER A 75 10.36 -12.16 -0.99
C SER A 75 10.69 -13.59 -1.41
N THR A 76 9.76 -14.52 -1.19
CA THR A 76 9.92 -15.91 -1.62
C THR A 76 9.57 -16.08 -3.11
N LYS A 77 9.92 -17.23 -3.70
CA LYS A 77 9.57 -17.56 -5.09
C LYS A 77 8.05 -17.64 -5.31
N ASP A 78 7.31 -18.09 -4.30
CA ASP A 78 5.85 -18.17 -4.36
C ASP A 78 5.23 -16.77 -4.39
N ASP A 79 5.69 -15.87 -3.51
CA ASP A 79 5.26 -14.47 -3.49
C ASP A 79 5.58 -13.76 -4.80
N GLN A 80 6.77 -14.03 -5.33
CA GLN A 80 7.21 -13.50 -6.61
C GLN A 80 6.24 -13.92 -7.73
N LEU A 81 5.87 -15.20 -7.80
CA LEU A 81 4.99 -15.74 -8.83
C LEU A 81 3.57 -15.18 -8.72
N LYS A 82 3.02 -15.12 -7.51
CA LYS A 82 1.69 -14.54 -7.24
C LYS A 82 1.61 -13.08 -7.68
N CYS A 83 2.56 -12.24 -7.27
CA CYS A 83 2.61 -10.85 -7.72
C CYS A 83 2.84 -10.73 -9.23
N ARG A 84 3.71 -11.56 -9.82
CA ARG A 84 4.00 -11.54 -11.25
C ARG A 84 2.77 -11.86 -12.10
N ASN A 85 2.00 -12.87 -11.70
CA ASN A 85 0.76 -13.24 -12.39
C ASN A 85 -0.26 -12.11 -12.29
N SER A 86 -0.43 -11.52 -11.09
CA SER A 86 -1.33 -10.39 -10.91
C SER A 86 -0.96 -9.15 -11.75
N ILE A 87 0.33 -8.89 -12.00
CA ILE A 87 0.76 -7.84 -12.94
C ILE A 87 0.38 -8.18 -14.38
N LYS A 88 0.55 -9.44 -14.81
CA LYS A 88 0.24 -9.88 -16.17
C LYS A 88 -1.26 -9.80 -16.46
N GLU A 89 -2.09 -10.27 -15.54
CA GLU A 89 -3.56 -10.22 -15.65
C GLU A 89 -4.09 -8.78 -15.76
N GLY A 90 -3.47 -7.84 -15.05
CA GLY A 90 -3.82 -6.43 -15.14
C GLY A 90 -3.41 -5.75 -16.46
N LYS A 91 -2.49 -6.34 -17.23
CA LYS A 91 -1.97 -5.79 -18.49
C LYS A 91 -2.69 -6.31 -19.73
N LEU A 92 -3.57 -7.30 -19.57
CA LEU A 92 -4.27 -8.00 -20.65
C LEU A 92 -5.72 -7.51 -20.86
N LYS A 93 -6.18 -6.53 -20.06
CA LYS A 93 -7.50 -5.92 -20.15
C LYS A 93 -7.47 -4.59 -20.90
#